data_AF-A0A3M5VVX7-F1
#
_entry.id   AF-A0A3M5VVX7-F1
#
_cell.length_a   1.000
_cell.length_b   1.000
_cell.length_c   1.000
_cell.angle_alpha   90.00
_cell.angle_beta   90.00
_cell.angle_gamma   90.00
#
_symmetry.space_group_name_H-M   'P 1'
#
loop_
_entity.id
_entity.type
_entity.pdbx_description
1 polymer ?
#
loop_
_entity_poly.entity_id
_entity_poly.type
_entity_poly.pdbx_seq_one_letter_code
_entity_poly.pdbx_strand_id
1 'polypeptide(L)' 'MLCEQANLRHAGLDDWTQFFGLHAEERHNASADALVTAELALILFSHARRQQIDSPLRLAESVGQWRRRKQSHSF' A
#
# COMPACT_ATOMS: atom_id res chain seq x y z
N MET A 1 9.67 -5.76 1.71
CA MET A 1 8.62 -4.84 1.18
C MET A 1 7.27 -5.47 1.50
N LEU A 2 6.19 -4.73 1.77
CA LEU A 2 4.93 -5.36 2.23
C LEU A 2 4.31 -6.32 1.21
N CYS A 3 4.45 -6.01 -0.09
CA CYS A 3 4.00 -6.84 -1.20
C CYS A 3 5.17 -7.06 -2.16
N GLU A 4 6.10 -7.97 -1.83
CA GLU A 4 7.29 -8.21 -2.67
C GLU A 4 6.96 -8.82 -4.03
N GLN A 5 5.82 -9.52 -4.15
CA GLN A 5 5.33 -10.05 -5.42
C GLN A 5 4.66 -8.99 -6.30
N ALA A 6 4.25 -7.86 -5.73
CA ALA A 6 3.67 -6.77 -6.49
C ALA A 6 4.82 -5.98 -7.13
N ASN A 7 5.12 -6.22 -8.41
CA ASN A 7 6.11 -5.47 -9.19
C ASN A 7 5.60 -4.05 -9.55
N LEU A 8 5.05 -3.36 -8.56
CA LEU A 8 4.25 -2.15 -8.65
C LEU A 8 5.06 -0.92 -8.20
N ARG A 9 6.31 -0.81 -8.69
CA ARG A 9 7.27 0.25 -8.26
C ARG A 9 6.82 1.69 -8.58
N HIS A 10 5.95 1.88 -9.57
CA HIS A 10 5.35 3.17 -9.96
C HIS A 10 3.83 3.07 -10.16
N ALA A 11 3.19 2.16 -9.42
CA ALA A 11 1.78 1.89 -9.55
C ALA A 11 0.91 2.99 -8.93
N GLY A 12 -0.08 3.46 -9.70
CA GLY A 12 -1.16 4.29 -9.20
C GLY A 12 -2.17 3.48 -8.38
N LEU A 13 -3.18 4.14 -7.82
CA LEU A 13 -4.26 3.47 -7.10
C LEU A 13 -4.93 2.41 -7.98
N ASP A 14 -5.17 2.72 -9.25
CA ASP A 14 -5.78 1.81 -10.22
C ASP A 14 -5.02 0.49 -10.38
N ASP A 15 -3.70 0.55 -10.49
CA ASP A 15 -2.85 -0.64 -10.61
C ASP A 15 -2.94 -1.52 -9.36
N TRP A 16 -3.00 -0.91 -8.18
CA TRP A 16 -3.18 -1.62 -6.91
C TRP A 16 -4.57 -2.24 -6.79
N THR A 17 -5.61 -1.53 -7.23
CA THR A 17 -6.99 -2.07 -7.26
C THR A 17 -7.08 -3.27 -8.17
N GLN A 18 -6.47 -3.20 -9.37
CA GLN A 18 -6.44 -4.32 -10.30
C GLN A 18 -5.64 -5.50 -9.74
N PHE A 19 -4.49 -5.26 -9.11
CA PHE A 19 -3.66 -6.31 -8.51
C PHE A 19 -4.38 -7.07 -7.40
N PHE A 20 -5.15 -6.37 -6.56
CA PHE A 20 -5.93 -6.98 -5.49
C PHE A 20 -7.35 -7.38 -5.89
N GLY A 21 -7.77 -7.12 -7.13
CA GLY A 21 -9.12 -7.39 -7.60
C GLY A 21 -10.21 -6.55 -6.94
N LEU A 22 -9.86 -5.35 -6.44
CA LEU A 22 -10.82 -4.41 -5.85
C LEU A 22 -11.67 -3.76 -6.95
N HIS A 23 -12.99 -3.81 -6.79
CA HIS A 23 -13.93 -3.20 -7.73
C HIS A 23 -14.39 -1.83 -7.19
N ALA A 24 -14.13 -0.78 -7.95
CA ALA A 24 -14.59 0.56 -7.65
C ALA A 24 -15.83 0.83 -8.50
N GLU A 25 -17.02 0.58 -7.95
CA GLU A 25 -18.27 0.96 -8.61
C GLU A 25 -18.33 2.50 -8.68
N GLU A 26 -18.32 3.05 -9.89
CA GLU A 26 -18.25 4.50 -10.20
C GLU A 26 -17.00 5.25 -9.64
N ARG A 27 -15.86 5.09 -10.34
CA ARG A 27 -14.56 5.79 -10.13
C ARG A 27 -14.58 7.33 -10.27
N HIS A 28 -15.74 7.97 -10.11
CA HIS A 28 -15.92 9.43 -10.16
C HIS A 28 -16.60 10.00 -8.91
N ASN A 29 -16.88 9.16 -7.91
CA ASN A 29 -17.40 9.59 -6.62
C ASN A 29 -16.31 9.51 -5.56
N ALA A 30 -16.07 10.63 -4.85
CA ALA A 30 -15.11 10.68 -3.75
C ALA A 30 -15.36 9.61 -2.67
N SER A 31 -16.61 9.19 -2.49
CA SER A 31 -16.96 8.09 -1.57
C SER A 31 -16.52 6.72 -2.09
N ALA A 32 -16.59 6.47 -3.40
CA ALA A 32 -16.08 5.24 -4.01
C ALA A 32 -14.55 5.16 -3.90
N ASP A 33 -13.86 6.27 -4.17
CA ASP A 33 -12.40 6.35 -4.02
C ASP A 33 -11.97 6.15 -2.56
N ALA A 34 -12.71 6.73 -1.60
CA ALA A 34 -12.46 6.55 -0.18
C ALA A 34 -12.66 5.10 0.28
N LEU A 35 -13.71 4.43 -0.21
CA LEU A 35 -13.98 3.02 0.09
C LEU A 35 -12.84 2.14 -0.40
N VAL A 36 -12.47 2.29 -1.67
CA VAL A 36 -11.40 1.53 -2.31
C VAL A 36 -10.06 1.76 -1.61
N THR A 37 -9.79 3.01 -1.21
CA THR A 37 -8.61 3.37 -0.42
C THR A 37 -8.62 2.66 0.94
N ALA A 38 -9.77 2.62 1.62
CA ALA A 38 -9.92 1.94 2.90
C ALA A 38 -9.71 0.42 2.78
N GLU A 39 -10.29 -0.21 1.75
CA GLU A 39 -10.09 -1.64 1.46
C GLU A 39 -8.63 -1.96 1.19
N LEU A 40 -7.98 -1.17 0.34
CA LEU A 40 -6.55 -1.30 0.06
C LEU A 40 -5.72 -1.15 1.33
N ALA A 41 -6.02 -0.16 2.17
CA ALA A 41 -5.34 0.04 3.45
C ALA A 41 -5.50 -1.17 4.39
N LEU A 42 -6.70 -1.74 4.49
CA LEU A 42 -6.97 -2.94 5.29
C LEU A 42 -6.21 -4.17 4.80
N ILE A 43 -6.13 -4.38 3.48
CA ILE A 43 -5.32 -5.44 2.88
C ILE A 43 -3.85 -5.24 3.25
N LEU A 44 -3.31 -4.03 3.07
CA LEU A 44 -1.93 -3.72 3.41
C LEU A 44 -1.63 -3.90 4.90
N PHE A 45 -2.55 -3.50 5.79
CA PHE A 45 -2.41 -3.73 7.23
C PHE A 45 -2.46 -5.22 7.60
N SER A 46 -3.30 -6.00 6.93
CA SER A 46 -3.33 -7.47 7.09
C SER A 46 -1.98 -8.09 6.72
N HIS A 47 -1.38 -7.67 5.61
CA HIS A 47 -0.03 -8.09 5.21
C HIS A 47 1.06 -7.61 6.19
N ALA A 48 0.96 -6.39 6.71
CA ALA A 48 1.89 -5.85 7.70
C ALA A 48 1.84 -6.65 9.01
N ARG A 49 0.65 -6.98 9.49
CA ARG A 49 0.46 -7.81 10.70
C ARG A 49 1.05 -9.20 10.53
N ARG A 50 0.90 -9.82 9.35
CA ARG A 50 1.57 -11.10 9.02
C ARG A 50 3.10 -11.02 9.06
N GLN A 51 3.67 -9.83 8.89
CA GLN A 51 5.10 -9.54 8.99
C GLN A 51 5.51 -8.97 10.36
N GLN A 52 4.66 -9.11 11.39
CA GLN A 52 4.91 -8.58 12.75
C GLN A 52 5.07 -7.05 12.81
N ILE A 53 4.49 -6.35 11.83
CA ILE A 53 4.29 -4.90 11.83
C ILE A 53 2.85 -4.68 12.28
N ASP A 54 2.64 -4.76 13.58
CA ASP A 54 1.32 -4.79 14.23
C ASP A 54 1.00 -3.50 15.00
N SER A 55 1.92 -2.53 15.01
CA SER A 55 1.73 -1.22 15.64
C SER A 55 1.96 -0.08 14.65
N PRO A 56 1.26 1.07 14.82
CA PRO A 56 1.50 2.28 14.02
C PRO A 56 2.96 2.73 14.06
N LEU A 57 3.63 2.56 15.21
CA LEU A 57 5.05 2.89 15.38
C LEU A 57 5.94 2.03 14.49
N ARG A 58 5.78 0.70 14.51
CA ARG A 58 6.53 -0.23 13.66
C ARG A 58 6.32 0.04 12.17
N LEU A 59 5.10 0.43 11.80
CA LEU A 59 4.77 0.80 10.44
C LEU A 59 5.52 2.08 10.02
N ALA A 60 5.49 3.11 10.87
CA ALA A 60 6.21 4.36 10.62
C ALA A 60 7.72 4.15 10.50
N GLU A 61 8.31 3.32 11.37
CA GLU A 61 9.72 2.93 11.30
C GLU A 61 10.06 2.22 9.98
N SER A 62 9.23 1.26 9.56
CA SER A 62 9.40 0.51 8.31
C SER A 62 9.35 1.42 7.09
N VAL A 63 8.42 2.38 7.08
CA VAL A 63 8.30 3.41 6.02
C VAL A 63 9.54 4.32 6.02
N GLY A 64 9.99 4.75 7.20
CA GLY A 64 11.20 5.56 7.35
C GLY A 64 12.46 4.87 6.82
N GLN A 65 12.65 3.59 7.15
CA GLN A 65 13.76 2.78 6.64
C GLN A 65 13.70 2.60 5.12
N TRP A 66 12.50 2.41 4.56
CA TRP A 66 12.33 2.32 3.10
C TRP A 66 12.65 3.64 2.39
N ARG A 67 12.17 4.79 2.92
CA ARG A 67 12.47 6.12 2.35
C ARG A 67 13.97 6.40 2.34
N ARG A 68 14.67 6.10 3.44
CA ARG A 68 16.14 6.23 3.52
C ARG A 68 16.84 5.37 2.47
N ARG A 69 16.46 4.09 2.32
CA ARG A 69 17.03 3.20 1.29
C ARG A 69 16.81 3.73 -0.12
N LYS A 70 15.63 4.29 -0.42
CA LYS A 70 15.32 4.89 -1.73
C LYS A 70 16.17 6.13 -2.01
N GLN A 71 16.47 6.94 -1.00
CA GLN A 71 17.35 8.11 -1.13
C GLN A 71 18.83 7.72 -1.28
N SER A 72 19.29 6.69 -0.56
CA SER A 72 20.68 6.21 -0.66
C SER A 72 21.00 5.47 -1.97
N HIS A 73 20.01 4.92 -2.66
CA HIS A 73 20.18 4.27 -3.98
C HIS A 73 20.14 5.28 -5.16
N SER A 74 20.20 6.58 -4.88
CA SER A 74 20.17 7.64 -5.90
C SER A 74 21.55 8.23 -6.21
N PHE A 75 22.63 7.54 -5.86
CA PHE A 75 24.03 7.92 -6.15
C PHE A 75 24.67 6.95 -7.14
#